data_AF-A0A9P9YKT7-F1
#
_entry.id   AF-A0A9P9YKT7-F1
#
_cell.length_a   1.000
_cell.length_b   1.000
_cell.length_c   1.000
_cell.angle_alpha   90.00
_cell.angle_beta   90.00
_cell.angle_gamma   90.00
#
_symmetry.space_group_name_H-M   'P 1'
#
loop_
_entity.id
_entity.type
_entity.pdbx_description
1 polymer ?
#
loop_
_entity_poly.entity_id
_entity_poly.type
_entity_poly.pdbx_seq_one_letter_code
_entity_poly.pdbx_strand_id
1 'polypeptide(L)'
;MWFEILPGAVIITTLLSVPIYAMYGLQKLTIGNAFRRNMDERFGRVMYQRDFRLTDNPYKMNGLEQIPDEEEDKKDQRDQNEDLDDPVLLKKKQKERKLKEKQEEKQRKEEEKQQRK
;
A
#
# COMPACT_ATOMS: atom_id res chain seq x y z
N MET A 1 35.88 -45.32 10.32
CA MET A 1 36.91 -44.25 10.41
C MET A 1 36.20 -42.93 10.70
N TRP A 2 36.84 -41.99 11.41
CA TRP A 2 36.17 -40.76 11.89
C TRP A 2 35.53 -39.91 10.76
N PHE A 3 35.98 -40.05 9.51
CA PHE A 3 35.41 -39.35 8.35
C PHE A 3 34.03 -39.86 7.90
N GLU A 4 33.56 -41.02 8.36
CA GLU A 4 32.24 -41.55 8.00
C GLU A 4 31.09 -40.69 8.55
N ILE A 5 31.39 -39.80 9.50
CA ILE A 5 30.46 -38.76 9.98
C ILE A 5 30.26 -37.63 8.95
N LEU A 6 31.23 -37.40 8.06
CA LEU A 6 31.25 -36.24 7.17
C LEU A 6 30.09 -36.21 6.19
N PRO A 7 29.68 -37.33 5.53
CA PRO A 7 28.51 -37.31 4.66
C PRO A 7 27.23 -36.88 5.40
N GLY A 8 27.02 -37.39 6.62
CA GLY A 8 25.87 -37.01 7.45
C GLY A 8 25.92 -35.53 7.86
N ALA A 9 27.08 -35.06 8.30
CA ALA A 9 27.28 -33.66 8.65
C ALA A 9 27.05 -32.72 7.46
N VAL A 10 27.55 -33.08 6.27
CA VAL A 10 27.36 -32.31 5.03
C VAL A 10 25.88 -32.21 4.66
N ILE A 11 25.14 -33.32 4.73
CA ILE A 11 23.69 -33.31 4.46
C ILE A 11 22.97 -32.38 5.42
N ILE A 12 23.29 -32.44 6.72
CA ILE A 12 22.64 -31.58 7.73
C ILE A 12 22.97 -30.10 7.46
N THR A 13 24.25 -29.76 7.26
CA THR A 13 24.67 -28.37 7.02
C THR A 13 24.10 -27.80 5.73
N THR A 14 24.05 -28.61 4.66
CA THR A 14 23.45 -28.17 3.39
C THR A 14 21.95 -27.93 3.56
N LEU A 15 21.21 -28.86 4.18
CA LEU A 15 19.77 -28.70 4.41
C LEU A 15 19.44 -27.54 5.36
N LEU A 16 20.29 -27.23 6.34
CA LEU A 16 20.08 -26.07 7.23
C LEU A 16 20.44 -24.74 6.56
N SER A 17 21.44 -24.71 5.69
CA SER A 17 21.88 -23.47 5.03
C SER A 17 20.98 -23.07 3.86
N VAL A 18 20.43 -24.05 3.12
CA VAL A 18 19.58 -23.80 1.93
C VAL A 18 18.40 -22.86 2.22
N PRO A 19 17.59 -23.06 3.28
CA PRO A 19 16.47 -22.16 3.58
C PRO A 19 16.88 -20.71 3.81
N ILE A 20 18.06 -20.48 4.42
CA ILE A 20 18.56 -19.13 4.73
C ILE A 20 18.84 -18.37 3.43
N TYR A 21 19.59 -19.00 2.51
CA TYR A 21 19.93 -18.38 1.23
C TYR A 21 18.75 -18.31 0.26
N ALA A 22 17.87 -19.33 0.27
CA ALA A 22 16.66 -19.32 -0.53
C ALA A 22 15.73 -18.17 -0.12
N MET A 23 15.54 -17.94 1.18
CA MET A 23 14.71 -16.85 1.68
C MET A 23 15.28 -15.47 1.34
N TYR A 24 16.60 -15.31 1.33
CA TYR A 24 17.26 -14.09 0.86
C TYR A 24 16.90 -13.78 -0.61
N GLY A 25 17.00 -14.80 -1.48
CA GLY A 25 16.62 -14.66 -2.89
C GLY A 25 15.13 -14.36 -3.09
N LEU A 26 14.26 -15.10 -2.40
CA LEU A 26 12.81 -14.91 -2.48
C LEU A 26 12.38 -13.52 -2.00
N GLN A 27 12.95 -13.01 -0.92
CA GLN A 27 12.63 -11.66 -0.43
C GLN A 27 13.07 -10.58 -1.43
N LYS A 28 14.27 -10.72 -2.00
CA LYS A 28 14.75 -9.78 -3.02
C LYS A 28 13.85 -9.74 -4.25
N LEU A 29 13.30 -10.89 -4.67
CA LEU A 29 12.40 -10.97 -5.83
C LEU A 29 10.98 -10.45 -5.54
N THR A 30 10.43 -10.73 -4.36
CA THR A 30 9.05 -10.39 -4.02
C THR A 30 8.87 -8.96 -3.53
N ILE A 31 9.84 -8.46 -2.76
CA ILE A 31 9.74 -7.19 -2.03
C ILE A 31 10.67 -6.12 -2.64
N GLY A 32 11.66 -6.54 -3.42
CA GLY A 32 12.70 -5.66 -3.98
C GLY A 32 13.85 -5.37 -3.01
N ASN A 33 13.77 -5.89 -1.77
CA ASN A 33 14.85 -5.83 -0.79
C ASN A 33 15.06 -7.18 -0.13
N ALA A 34 16.31 -7.53 0.14
CA ALA A 34 16.66 -8.85 0.67
C ALA A 34 16.47 -8.98 2.18
N PHE A 35 16.33 -7.85 2.89
CA PHE A 35 16.11 -7.83 4.33
C PHE A 35 14.76 -7.21 4.65
N ARG A 36 14.01 -7.84 5.56
CA ARG A 36 12.75 -7.31 6.07
C ARG A 36 12.99 -6.28 7.18
N ARG A 37 12.17 -5.22 7.21
CA ARG A 37 12.15 -4.27 8.32
C ARG A 37 11.50 -4.90 9.55
N ASN A 38 12.02 -4.59 10.74
CA ASN A 38 11.41 -5.00 12.00
C ASN A 38 10.10 -4.23 12.22
N MET A 39 9.05 -4.96 12.57
CA MET A 39 7.69 -4.43 12.80
C MET A 39 7.21 -4.75 14.22
N ASP A 40 8.12 -5.00 15.15
CA ASP A 40 7.76 -5.39 16.52
C ASP A 40 7.17 -4.21 17.30
N GLU A 41 7.73 -3.03 17.10
CA GLU A 41 7.30 -1.78 17.73
C GLU A 41 6.11 -1.15 17.00
N ARG A 42 5.20 -0.50 17.75
CA ARG A 42 4.02 0.16 17.18
C ARG A 42 4.41 1.25 16.19
N PHE A 43 5.41 2.06 16.55
CA PHE A 43 5.90 3.12 15.67
C PHE A 43 6.43 2.57 14.33
N GLY A 44 7.17 1.46 14.38
CA GLY A 44 7.67 0.77 13.18
C GLY A 44 6.54 0.33 12.25
N ARG A 45 5.45 -0.22 12.80
CA ARG A 45 4.27 -0.61 12.02
C ARG A 45 3.56 0.57 11.35
N VAL A 46 3.39 1.68 12.08
CA VAL A 46 2.73 2.88 11.52
C VAL A 46 3.57 3.46 10.38
N MET A 47 4.89 3.55 10.56
CA MET A 47 5.79 4.05 9.52
C MET A 47 5.83 3.13 8.30
N TYR A 48 5.81 1.81 8.52
CA TYR A 48 5.72 0.84 7.42
C TYR A 48 4.44 1.01 6.58
N GLN A 49 3.29 1.23 7.22
CA GLN A 49 2.04 1.53 6.52
C GLN A 49 2.06 2.89 5.81
N ARG A 50 2.67 3.90 6.43
CA ARG A 50 2.84 5.22 5.82
C ARG A 50 3.63 5.11 4.51
N ASP A 51 4.77 4.43 4.55
CA ASP A 51 5.63 4.26 3.38
C ASP A 51 4.88 3.50 2.27
N PHE A 52 4.10 2.46 2.61
CA PHE A 52 3.19 1.80 1.66
C PHE A 52 2.18 2.74 0.99
N ARG A 53 1.60 3.70 1.71
CA ARG A 53 0.63 4.65 1.13
C ARG A 53 1.28 5.69 0.21
N LEU A 54 2.57 5.98 0.41
CA LEU A 54 3.28 7.01 -0.35
C LEU A 54 3.92 6.47 -1.63
N THR A 55 4.48 5.26 -1.59
CA THR A 55 5.31 4.72 -2.69
C THR A 55 4.87 3.35 -3.19
N ASP A 56 3.79 2.77 -2.66
CA ASP A 56 3.31 1.40 -2.87
C ASP A 56 4.31 0.27 -2.52
N ASN A 57 5.57 0.62 -2.22
CA ASN A 57 6.61 -0.29 -1.75
C ASN A 57 7.41 0.36 -0.60
N PRO A 58 7.35 -0.19 0.63
CA PRO A 58 7.98 0.39 1.82
C PRO A 58 9.51 0.30 1.85
N TYR A 59 10.10 -0.36 0.85
CA TYR A 59 11.56 -0.45 0.65
C TYR A 59 12.06 0.51 -0.43
N LYS A 60 11.16 1.19 -1.15
CA LYS A 60 11.50 2.29 -2.03
C LYS A 60 11.57 3.57 -1.20
N MET A 61 12.77 4.14 -1.06
CA MET A 61 12.95 5.39 -0.34
C MET A 61 12.28 6.53 -1.12
N ASN A 62 11.55 7.37 -0.39
CA ASN A 62 10.97 8.61 -0.88
C ASN A 62 11.92 9.74 -0.46
N GLY A 63 12.68 10.30 -1.42
CA GLY A 63 13.64 11.35 -1.16
C GLY A 63 13.03 12.75 -1.28
N LEU A 64 13.89 13.77 -1.36
CA LEU A 64 13.47 15.17 -1.46
C LEU A 64 12.93 15.51 -2.86
N GLU A 65 13.26 14.69 -3.86
CA GLU A 65 12.83 14.82 -5.25
C GLU A 65 11.32 14.64 -5.47
N GLN A 66 10.61 14.05 -4.50
CA GLN A 66 9.15 13.89 -4.56
C GLN A 66 8.41 15.06 -3.90
N ILE A 67 9.14 16.00 -3.28
CA ILE A 67 8.54 17.22 -2.75
C ILE A 67 8.45 18.21 -3.91
N PRO A 68 7.25 18.68 -4.28
CA PRO A 68 7.11 19.71 -5.31
C PRO A 68 7.83 20.99 -4.86
N ASP A 69 8.52 21.63 -5.80
CA ASP A 69 9.12 22.94 -5.55
C ASP A 69 8.01 24.00 -5.42
N GLU A 70 8.27 25.09 -4.68
CA GLU A 70 7.26 26.13 -4.37
C GLU A 70 6.56 26.72 -5.61
N GLU A 71 7.19 26.66 -6.78
CA GLU A 71 6.62 27.12 -8.05
C GLU A 71 5.61 26.14 -8.67
N GLU A 72 5.80 24.84 -8.44
CA GLU A 72 4.89 23.78 -8.89
C GLU A 72 3.65 23.72 -7.98
N ASP A 73 3.83 23.86 -6.65
CA ASP A 73 2.72 23.94 -5.70
C ASP A 73 1.73 25.07 -6.03
N LYS A 74 2.25 26.21 -6.48
CA LYS A 74 1.41 27.35 -6.91
C LYS A 74 0.69 27.06 -8.22
N LYS A 75 1.20 26.21 -9.10
CA LYS A 75 0.50 25.79 -10.33
C LYS A 75 -0.60 24.80 -10.00
N ASP A 76 -0.31 23.76 -9.21
CA ASP A 76 -1.30 22.76 -8.80
C ASP A 76 -2.47 23.37 -8.03
N GLN A 77 -2.20 24.34 -7.14
CA GLN A 77 -3.26 25.08 -6.45
C GLN A 77 -4.08 25.97 -7.39
N ARG A 78 -3.47 26.55 -8.43
CA ARG A 78 -4.21 27.31 -9.45
C ARG A 78 -5.09 26.39 -10.27
N ASP A 79 -4.54 25.29 -10.76
CA ASP A 79 -5.25 24.31 -11.58
C ASP A 79 -6.43 23.69 -10.82
N GLN A 80 -6.25 23.36 -9.52
CA GLN A 80 -7.36 22.89 -8.67
C GLN A 80 -8.45 23.93 -8.44
N ASN A 81 -8.11 25.22 -8.36
CA ASN A 81 -9.09 26.29 -8.23
C ASN A 81 -9.80 26.55 -9.57
N GLU A 82 -9.09 26.44 -10.70
CA GLU A 82 -9.67 26.53 -12.04
C GLU A 82 -10.65 25.38 -12.31
N ASP A 83 -10.31 24.15 -11.91
CA ASP A 83 -11.20 22.98 -12.01
C ASP A 83 -12.47 23.08 -11.13
N LEU A 84 -12.44 23.89 -10.07
CA LEU A 84 -13.60 24.18 -9.22
C LEU A 84 -14.56 25.17 -9.88
N ASP A 85 -14.03 26.10 -10.69
CA ASP A 85 -14.80 27.11 -11.42
C ASP A 85 -15.34 26.57 -12.76
N ASP A 86 -14.88 25.40 -13.19
CA ASP A 86 -15.24 24.81 -14.48
C ASP A 86 -16.68 24.23 -14.47
N PRO A 87 -17.63 24.79 -15.26
CA PRO A 87 -19.07 24.51 -15.13
C PRO A 87 -19.48 23.07 -15.48
N VAL A 88 -18.63 22.35 -16.23
CA VAL A 88 -18.86 20.94 -16.61
C VAL A 88 -18.62 19.99 -15.44
N LEU A 89 -17.53 20.21 -14.67
CA LEU A 89 -17.15 19.39 -13.52
C LEU A 89 -18.15 19.56 -12.36
N LEU A 90 -18.64 20.78 -12.14
CA LEU A 90 -19.70 21.06 -11.15
C LEU A 90 -21.00 20.31 -11.45
N LYS A 91 -21.43 20.29 -12.72
CA LYS A 91 -22.62 19.53 -13.15
C LYS A 91 -22.45 18.02 -12.92
N LYS A 92 -21.26 17.48 -13.15
CA LYS A 92 -20.95 16.07 -12.91
C LYS A 92 -21.04 15.71 -11.42
N LYS A 93 -20.40 16.51 -10.55
CA LYS A 93 -20.49 16.34 -9.08
C LYS A 93 -21.93 16.44 -8.56
N GLN A 94 -22.73 17.38 -9.07
CA GLN A 94 -24.15 17.50 -8.70
C GLN A 94 -24.97 16.27 -9.12
N LYS A 95 -24.70 15.72 -10.31
CA LYS A 95 -25.38 14.52 -10.81
C LYS A 95 -25.03 13.28 -9.96
N GLU A 96 -23.78 13.14 -9.55
CA GLU A 96 -23.33 12.06 -8.67
C GLU A 96 -23.95 12.15 -7.27
N ARG A 97 -24.06 13.35 -6.69
CA ARG A 97 -24.75 13.57 -5.41
C ARG A 97 -26.23 13.17 -5.46
N LYS A 98 -26.94 13.60 -6.51
CA LYS A 98 -28.35 13.22 -6.74
C LYS A 98 -28.53 11.70 -6.93
N LEU A 99 -27.53 11.02 -7.50
CA LEU A 99 -27.57 9.57 -7.67
C LEU A 99 -27.40 8.85 -6.32
N LYS A 100 -26.46 9.30 -5.48
CA LYS A 100 -26.24 8.77 -4.13
C LYS A 100 -27.45 8.95 -3.23
N GLU A 101 -28.03 10.15 -3.19
CA GLU A 101 -29.25 10.42 -2.42
C GLU A 101 -30.41 9.48 -2.84
N LYS A 102 -30.58 9.26 -4.14
CA LYS A 102 -31.58 8.29 -4.64
C LYS A 102 -31.30 6.85 -4.24
N GLN A 103 -30.03 6.46 -4.14
CA GLN A 103 -29.65 5.11 -3.70
C GLN A 103 -29.89 4.94 -2.20
N GLU A 104 -29.51 5.93 -1.39
CA GLU A 104 -29.77 5.93 0.05
C GLU A 104 -31.26 5.94 0.37
N GLU A 105 -32.06 6.74 -0.36
CA GLU A 105 -33.52 6.77 -0.16
C GLU A 105 -34.17 5.42 -0.55
N LYS A 106 -33.65 4.74 -1.58
CA LYS A 106 -34.08 3.38 -1.93
C LYS A 106 -33.74 2.37 -0.85
N GLN A 107 -32.52 2.42 -0.31
CA GLN A 107 -32.08 1.54 0.78
C GLN A 107 -32.93 1.76 2.04
N ARG A 108 -33.17 3.01 2.43
CA ARG A 108 -34.06 3.34 3.57
C ARG A 108 -35.49 2.82 3.36
N LYS A 109 -36.04 2.95 2.15
CA LYS A 109 -37.37 2.40 1.81
C LYS A 109 -37.41 0.87 1.81
N GLU A 110 -36.30 0.20 1.48
CA GLU A 110 -36.19 -1.25 1.58
C GLU A 110 -36.08 -1.71 3.04
N GLU A 111 -35.30 -1.02 3.86
CA GLU A 111 -35.20 -1.26 5.31
C GLU A 111 -36.55 -1.06 6.03
N GLU A 112 -37.28 0.03 5.75
CA GLU A 112 -38.62 0.26 6.31
C GLU A 112 -39.64 -0.82 5.90
N LYS A 113 -39.53 -1.36 4.68
CA LYS A 113 -40.40 -2.47 4.22
C LYS A 113 -40.06 -3.79 4.89
N GLN A 114 -38.80 -4.03 5.23
CA GLN A 114 -38.37 -5.21 5.98
C GLN A 114 -38.81 -5.16 7.45
N GLN A 115 -38.87 -3.96 8.06
CA GLN A 115 -39.34 -3.78 9.43
C GLN A 115 -40.87 -3.83 9.59
N ARG A 116 -41.63 -3.65 8.51
CA ARG A 116 -43.12 -3.72 8.49
C ARG A 116 -43.68 -5.12 8.16
N LYS A 117 -42.83 -6.11 7.91
CA LYS A 117 -43.19 -7.54 7.73
C LYS A 117 -42.95 -8.31 9.01
#